data_AF-A0A125MME4-F1
#
_entry.id   AF-A0A125MME4-F1
#
_cell.length_a   1.000
_cell.length_b   1.000
_cell.length_c   1.000
_cell.angle_alpha   90.00
_cell.angle_beta   90.00
_cell.angle_gamma   90.00
#
_symmetry.space_group_name_H-M   'P 1'
#
loop_
_entity.id
_entity.type
_entity.pdbx_description
1 polymer ?
#
loop_
_entity_poly.entity_id
_entity_poly.type
_entity_poly.pdbx_seq_one_letter_code
_entity_poly.pdbx_strand_id
1 'polypeptide(L)'
;MLLASLALGTPLLSLLGAVVAALTVTMKRSGILVALLALPLYVPVLVFGAGSVAASGQGQDAVGALLLLGAGLVIGVVLAPLAAAAAIRISLS
;
A
#
# COMPACT_ATOMS: atom_id res chain seq x y z
N MET A 1 -12.70 -13.24 7.54
CA MET A 1 -12.44 -11.93 6.90
C MET A 1 -11.20 -11.26 7.47
N LEU A 2 -11.05 -11.15 8.79
CA LEU A 2 -9.87 -10.54 9.43
C LEU A 2 -8.52 -11.12 8.98
N LEU A 3 -8.34 -12.45 8.97
CA LEU A 3 -7.10 -13.07 8.50
C LEU A 3 -6.83 -12.81 7.00
N ALA A 4 -7.87 -12.80 6.17
CA ALA A 4 -7.73 -12.57 4.73
C ALA A 4 -7.36 -11.12 4.41
N SER A 5 -7.98 -10.15 5.09
CA SER A 5 -7.65 -8.73 4.92
C SER A 5 -6.26 -8.41 5.42
N LEU A 6 -5.80 -9.05 6.51
CA LEU A 6 -4.44 -8.91 7.01
C LEU A 6 -3.42 -9.56 6.05
N ALA A 7 -3.70 -10.78 5.58
CA ALA A 7 -2.82 -11.49 4.64
C ALA A 7 -2.59 -10.74 3.32
N LEU A 8 -3.59 -9.99 2.85
CA LEU A 8 -3.46 -9.14 1.66
C LEU A 8 -2.92 -7.74 1.97
N GLY A 9 -3.41 -7.12 3.05
CA GLY A 9 -3.10 -5.74 3.41
C GLY A 9 -1.66 -5.57 3.87
N THR A 10 -1.11 -6.49 4.67
CA THR A 10 0.27 -6.40 5.17
C THR A 10 1.32 -6.36 4.06
N PRO A 11 1.38 -7.33 3.12
CA PRO A 11 2.39 -7.28 2.06
C PRO A 11 2.19 -6.07 1.15
N LEU A 12 0.94 -5.65 0.92
CA LEU A 12 0.67 -4.46 0.13
C LEU A 12 1.18 -3.19 0.82
N LEU A 13 0.92 -3.00 2.11
CA LEU A 13 1.46 -1.88 2.88
C LEU A 13 3.00 -1.89 2.91
N SER A 14 3.63 -3.07 3.04
CA SER A 14 5.09 -3.20 2.98
C SER A 14 5.66 -2.78 1.62
N LEU A 15 5.03 -3.18 0.51
CA LEU A 15 5.44 -2.79 -0.84
C LEU A 15 5.33 -1.27 -1.05
N LEU A 16 4.20 -0.67 -0.64
CA LEU A 16 4.01 0.77 -0.70
C LEU A 16 5.03 1.52 0.18
N GLY A 17 5.28 1.01 1.38
CA GLY A 17 6.30 1.56 2.29
C GLY A 17 7.72 1.48 1.72
N ALA A 18 8.06 0.41 1.00
CA ALA A 18 9.34 0.30 0.32
C ALA A 18 9.51 1.35 -0.79
N VAL A 19 8.44 1.63 -1.57
CA VAL A 19 8.46 2.70 -2.59
C VAL A 19 8.65 4.07 -1.94
N VAL A 20 7.89 4.36 -0.88
CA VAL A 20 8.04 5.62 -0.15
C VAL A 20 9.45 5.75 0.43
N ALA A 21 10.00 4.68 1.02
CA ALA A 21 11.36 4.68 1.54
C ALA A 21 12.40 4.97 0.43
N ALA A 22 12.27 4.35 -0.74
CA ALA A 22 13.16 4.58 -1.87
C ALA A 22 13.10 6.03 -2.41
N LEU A 23 11.90 6.61 -2.49
CA LEU A 23 11.69 8.00 -2.93
C LEU A 23 12.18 9.03 -1.90
N THR A 24 12.22 8.65 -0.62
CA THR A 24 12.59 9.57 0.45
C THR A 24 14.09 9.59 0.70
N VAL A 25 14.80 8.50 0.38
CA VAL A 25 16.26 8.46 0.33
C VAL A 25 16.82 9.41 -0.74
N THR A 26 16.05 9.69 -1.80
CA THR A 26 16.43 10.58 -2.90
C THR A 26 16.31 12.08 -2.54
N MET A 27 15.67 12.45 -1.43
CA MET A 27 15.24 13.81 -1.15
C MET A 27 15.89 14.43 0.10
N LYS A 28 16.34 15.70 0.00
CA LYS A 28 17.00 16.43 1.11
C LYS A 28 16.05 16.92 2.24
N ARG A 29 14.72 16.89 2.05
CA ARG A 29 13.70 17.30 3.05
C ARG A 29 12.60 16.23 3.22
N SER A 30 12.99 15.01 3.60
CA SER A 30 12.12 13.84 3.45
C SER A 30 10.85 13.85 4.32
N GLY A 31 10.88 14.35 5.56
CA GLY A 31 9.80 14.13 6.55
C GLY A 31 8.37 14.52 6.11
N ILE A 32 8.17 15.71 5.53
CA ILE A 32 6.83 16.16 5.08
C ILE A 32 6.36 15.43 3.83
N LEU A 33 7.28 15.15 2.90
CA LEU A 33 6.96 14.47 1.64
C LEU A 33 6.64 12.98 1.85
N VAL A 34 7.28 12.34 2.84
CA VAL A 34 6.94 10.98 3.30
C VAL A 34 5.46 10.93 3.69
N ALA A 35 5.00 11.83 4.56
CA ALA A 35 3.62 11.85 5.03
C ALA A 35 2.64 12.19 3.90
N LEU A 36 2.99 13.18 3.07
CA LEU A 36 2.17 13.61 1.94
C LEU A 36 1.95 12.51 0.91
N LEU A 37 2.95 11.64 0.70
CA LEU A 37 2.88 10.55 -0.27
C LEU A 37 2.34 9.25 0.33
N ALA A 38 2.77 8.88 1.54
CA ALA A 38 2.36 7.64 2.19
C ALA A 38 0.88 7.66 2.58
N LEU A 39 0.39 8.79 3.10
CA LEU A 39 -0.99 8.90 3.57
C LEU A 39 -2.01 8.59 2.47
N PRO A 40 -2.02 9.25 1.29
CA PRO A 40 -3.00 8.97 0.24
C PRO A 40 -2.87 7.55 -0.32
N LEU A 41 -1.68 6.94 -0.25
CA LEU A 41 -1.43 5.59 -0.76
C LEU A 41 -1.86 4.49 0.24
N TYR A 42 -1.71 4.75 1.54
CA TYR A 42 -2.13 3.83 2.60
C TYR A 42 -3.63 3.88 2.88
N VAL A 43 -4.27 5.04 2.72
CA VAL A 43 -5.71 5.21 3.00
C VAL A 43 -6.59 4.19 2.26
N PRO A 44 -6.45 3.95 0.94
CA PRO A 44 -7.25 2.95 0.24
C PRO A 44 -7.14 1.55 0.86
N VAL A 45 -5.93 1.17 1.24
CA VAL A 45 -5.62 -0.14 1.85
C VAL A 45 -6.31 -0.28 3.20
N LEU A 46 -6.21 0.76 4.02
CA LEU A 46 -6.84 0.81 5.33
C LEU A 46 -8.37 0.83 5.22
N VAL A 47 -8.92 1.59 4.26
CA VAL A 47 -10.36 1.68 4.00
C VAL A 47 -10.93 0.33 3.57
N PHE A 48 -10.33 -0.33 2.57
CA PHE A 48 -10.83 -1.63 2.11
C PHE A 48 -10.53 -2.76 3.11
N GLY A 49 -9.39 -2.71 3.79
CA GLY A 49 -9.04 -3.64 4.86
C GLY A 49 -10.00 -3.58 6.03
N ALA A 50 -10.11 -2.43 6.69
CA ALA A 50 -11.03 -2.23 7.81
C ALA A 50 -12.50 -2.39 7.37
N GLY A 51 -12.85 -1.89 6.19
CA GLY A 51 -14.18 -2.04 5.60
C GLY A 51 -14.59 -3.49 5.40
N SER A 52 -13.68 -4.36 4.91
CA SER A 52 -13.98 -5.80 4.77
C SER A 52 -14.26 -6.48 6.11
N VAL A 53 -13.53 -6.10 7.16
CA VAL A 53 -13.76 -6.64 8.51
C VAL A 53 -15.08 -6.14 9.07
N ALA A 54 -15.35 -4.83 8.96
CA ALA A 54 -16.58 -4.22 9.45
C ALA A 54 -17.83 -4.75 8.72
N ALA A 55 -17.78 -4.88 7.40
CA ALA A 55 -18.87 -5.45 6.61
C ALA A 55 -19.16 -6.90 7.04
N SER A 56 -18.11 -7.71 7.21
CA SER A 56 -18.27 -9.10 7.65
C SER A 56 -18.85 -9.25 9.06
N GLY A 57 -18.52 -8.33 9.98
CA GLY A 57 -19.08 -8.30 11.32
C GLY A 57 -20.56 -7.89 11.36
N GLN A 58 -21.03 -7.18 10.33
CA GLN A 58 -22.43 -6.79 10.16
C GLN A 58 -23.24 -7.75 9.27
N GLY A 59 -22.66 -8.88 8.87
CA GLY A 59 -23.30 -9.84 7.95
C GLY A 59 -23.45 -9.34 6.51
N GLN A 60 -22.75 -8.26 6.15
CA GLN A 60 -22.73 -7.70 4.79
C GLN A 60 -21.65 -8.38 3.94
N ASP A 61 -21.78 -8.28 2.62
CA ASP A 61 -20.78 -8.82 1.70
C ASP A 61 -19.47 -8.02 1.76
N ALA A 62 -18.38 -8.70 2.07
CA ALA A 62 -17.04 -8.14 2.20
C ALA A 62 -16.10 -8.56 1.06
N VAL A 63 -16.58 -9.37 0.11
CA VAL A 63 -15.77 -9.91 -0.99
C VAL A 63 -15.26 -8.80 -1.90
N GLY A 64 -16.07 -7.79 -2.22
CA GLY A 64 -15.65 -6.67 -3.08
C GLY A 64 -14.43 -5.93 -2.55
N ALA A 65 -14.37 -5.67 -1.24
CA ALA A 65 -13.22 -5.01 -0.61
C ALA A 65 -11.96 -5.90 -0.62
N LEU A 66 -12.11 -7.21 -0.42
CA LEU A 66 -11.00 -8.16 -0.54
C LEU A 66 -10.46 -8.26 -1.97
N LEU A 67 -11.34 -8.26 -2.98
CA LEU A 67 -10.93 -8.28 -4.38
C LEU A 67 -10.13 -7.03 -4.74
N LEU A 68 -10.51 -5.87 -4.20
CA LEU A 68 -9.81 -4.63 -4.45
C LEU A 68 -8.45 -4.59 -3.75
N LEU A 69 -8.33 -5.14 -2.54
CA LEU A 69 -7.03 -5.37 -1.89
C LEU A 69 -6.15 -6.33 -2.69
N GLY A 70 -6.72 -7.42 -3.20
CA GLY A 70 -6.01 -8.38 -4.04
C GLY A 70 -5.52 -7.76 -5.36
N ALA A 71 -6.37 -6.98 -6.03
CA ALA A 71 -6.00 -6.23 -7.24
C ALA A 71 -4.88 -5.24 -6.95
N GLY A 72 -4.98 -4.49 -5.85
CA GLY A 72 -3.92 -3.61 -5.39
C GLY A 72 -2.62 -4.36 -5.15
N LEU A 73 -2.67 -5.57 -4.57
CA LEU A 73 -1.48 -6.38 -4.28
C LEU A 73 -0.80 -6.84 -5.56
N VAL A 74 -1.56 -7.31 -6.55
CA VAL A 74 -1.00 -7.68 -7.86
C VAL A 74 -0.33 -6.48 -8.52
N ILE A 75 -0.99 -5.32 -8.51
CA ILE A 75 -0.42 -4.08 -9.04
C ILE A 75 0.85 -3.71 -8.27
N GLY A 76 0.82 -3.77 -6.93
CA GLY A 76 1.94 -3.45 -6.07
C GLY A 76 3.14 -4.36 -6.29
N VAL A 77 2.94 -5.67 -6.41
CA VAL A 77 4.02 -6.64 -6.65
C VAL A 77 4.75 -6.34 -7.96
N VAL A 78 4.04 -5.86 -8.97
CA VAL A 78 4.66 -5.46 -10.25
C VAL A 78 5.26 -4.07 -10.18
N LEU A 79 4.48 -3.06 -9.79
CA LEU A 79 4.89 -1.65 -9.91
C LEU A 79 5.83 -1.18 -8.79
N ALA A 80 5.69 -1.70 -7.57
CA ALA A 80 6.50 -1.26 -6.44
C ALA A 80 8.01 -1.50 -6.64
N PRO A 81 8.49 -2.70 -7.06
CA PRO A 81 9.92 -2.89 -7.30
C PRO A 81 10.44 -2.02 -8.44
N LEU A 82 9.65 -1.82 -9.50
CA LEU A 82 10.02 -0.93 -10.62
C LEU A 82 10.14 0.53 -10.16
N ALA A 83 9.16 1.02 -9.40
CA ALA A 83 9.16 2.37 -8.86
C ALA A 83 10.32 2.61 -7.89
N ALA A 84 10.57 1.65 -6.98
CA ALA A 84 11.69 1.72 -6.05
C ALA A 84 13.05 1.71 -6.77
N ALA A 85 13.23 0.84 -7.77
CA ALA A 85 14.45 0.79 -8.57
C ALA A 85 14.68 2.09 -9.35
N ALA A 86 13.63 2.65 -9.96
CA ALA A 86 13.72 3.93 -10.67
C ALA A 86 14.10 5.08 -9.73
N ALA A 87 13.49 5.15 -8.53
CA ALA A 87 13.81 6.15 -7.52
C ALA A 87 15.28 6.09 -7.09
N ILE A 88 15.79 4.89 -6.78
CA ILE A 88 17.19 4.69 -6.39
C ILE A 88 18.13 5.07 -7.54
N ARG A 89 17.81 4.70 -8.78
CA ARG A 89 18.63 5.05 -9.94
C ARG A 89 18.78 6.56 -10.12
N ILE A 90 17.71 7.32 -9.91
CA ILE A 90 17.74 8.80 -9.96
C ILE A 90 18.64 9.35 -8.84
N SER A 91 18.71 8.69 -7.68
CA SER A 91 19.61 9.09 -6.58
C SER A 91 21.09 8.96 -6.90
N LEU A 92 21.43 7.96 -7.70
CA LEU A 92 22.81 7.57 -8.02
C LEU A 92 23.32 8.22 -9.31
N SER A 93 22.43 8.85 -10.08
CA SER A 93 22.74 9.58 -11.30
C SER A 93 23.03 11.04 -10.98
#